data_AF-A0A915DS48-F1
#
_entry.id   AF-A0A915DS48-F1
#
_cell.length_a   1.000
_cell.length_b   1.000
_cell.length_c   1.000
_cell.angle_alpha   90.00
_cell.angle_beta   90.00
_cell.angle_gamma   90.00
#
_symmetry.space_group_name_H-M   'P 1'
#
loop_
_entity.id
_entity.type
_entity.pdbx_description
1 polymer ?
#
loop_
_entity_poly.entity_id
_entity_poly.type
_entity_poly.pdbx_seq_one_letter_code
_entity_poly.pdbx_strand_id
1 'polypeptide(L)'
;MNHTLLLSPTCIKRSLKWPSRSPDLTPCDFFLWTSKPTNIKTQVYSAPMNKLCELRDRIENTFQQMPQAMVDRVIDSYDRRLRKCEKLNGGHVEAY
;
A
#
# COMPACT_ATOMS: atom_id res chain seq x y z
N MET A 1 19.27 22.51 -17.57
CA MET A 1 19.42 21.13 -18.07
C MET A 1 18.31 20.33 -17.45
N ASN A 2 17.25 20.12 -18.23
CA ASN A 2 15.91 19.83 -17.74
C ASN A 2 15.70 18.33 -17.93
N HIS A 3 15.86 17.53 -16.87
CA HIS A 3 15.49 16.12 -16.93
C HIS A 3 14.01 15.98 -16.56
N THR A 4 13.17 16.26 -17.55
CA THR A 4 11.79 15.80 -17.62
C THR A 4 11.78 14.28 -17.54
N LEU A 5 11.59 13.73 -16.35
CA LEU A 5 11.31 12.30 -16.18
C LEU A 5 9.85 12.06 -16.57
N LEU A 6 9.68 11.80 -17.87
CA LEU A 6 8.48 11.24 -18.47
C LEU A 6 8.16 9.92 -17.77
N LEU A 7 7.22 9.94 -16.83
CA LEU A 7 6.54 8.72 -16.37
C LEU A 7 5.53 8.32 -17.45
N SER A 8 6.03 7.61 -18.46
CA SER A 8 5.26 6.93 -19.51
C SER A 8 4.46 5.75 -18.90
N PRO A 9 3.23 5.45 -19.38
CA PRO A 9 2.24 4.63 -18.69
C PRO A 9 2.48 3.10 -18.73
N THR A 10 3.73 2.64 -18.68
CA THR A 10 4.06 1.21 -18.69
C THR A 10 4.89 0.82 -17.46
N CYS A 11 4.33 1.01 -16.27
CA CYS A 11 4.94 0.60 -15.00
C CYS A 11 4.74 -0.89 -14.70
N ILE A 12 5.10 -1.82 -15.61
CA ILE A 12 5.28 -3.25 -15.26
C ILE A 12 6.37 -3.90 -16.14
N LYS A 13 7.61 -3.38 -16.18
CA LYS A 13 8.76 -4.13 -16.76
C LYS A 13 10.11 -3.80 -16.11
N ARG A 14 10.19 -3.82 -14.78
CA ARG A 14 11.47 -4.02 -14.08
C ARG A 14 11.23 -4.94 -12.90
N SER A 15 11.91 -6.08 -12.87
CA SER A 15 12.06 -6.86 -11.65
C SER A 15 12.85 -6.00 -10.67
N LEU A 16 12.12 -5.23 -9.85
CA LEU A 16 12.71 -4.48 -8.76
C LEU A 16 13.16 -5.53 -7.74
N LYS A 17 14.47 -5.57 -7.41
CA LYS A 17 14.96 -6.45 -6.35
C LYS A 17 14.36 -5.95 -5.04
N TRP A 18 13.30 -6.63 -4.57
CA TRP A 18 12.64 -6.30 -3.32
C TRP A 18 13.38 -6.98 -2.16
N PRO A 19 13.75 -6.25 -1.10
CA PRO A 19 14.38 -6.85 0.06
C PRO A 19 13.45 -7.85 0.76
N SER A 20 14.02 -8.97 1.22
CA SER A 20 13.29 -9.95 2.02
C SER A 20 12.80 -9.32 3.33
N ARG A 21 11.62 -9.75 3.82
CA ARG A 21 11.06 -9.31 5.11
C ARG A 21 10.86 -7.79 5.23
N SER A 22 10.41 -7.13 4.17
CA SER A 22 10.17 -5.68 4.20
C SER A 22 8.68 -5.29 4.09
N PRO A 23 7.81 -5.72 5.05
CA PRO A 23 6.40 -5.29 5.06
C PRO A 23 6.28 -3.78 5.29
N ASP A 24 7.25 -3.18 5.98
CA ASP A 24 7.38 -1.74 6.17
C ASP A 24 7.49 -0.96 4.86
N LEU A 25 7.96 -1.61 3.79
CA LEU A 25 8.14 -0.98 2.48
C LEU A 25 7.03 -1.36 1.51
N THR A 26 6.22 -2.38 1.80
CA THR A 26 5.17 -2.84 0.87
C THR A 26 3.89 -2.03 1.10
N PRO A 27 3.46 -1.18 0.16
CA PRO A 27 2.28 -0.33 0.35
C PRO A 27 1.05 -1.11 0.77
N CYS A 28 0.76 -2.23 0.10
CA CYS A 28 -0.37 -3.08 0.45
C CYS A 28 -0.29 -3.64 1.88
N ASP A 29 0.90 -3.99 2.39
CA ASP A 29 1.03 -4.58 3.72
C ASP A 29 0.82 -3.54 4.82
N PHE A 30 1.52 -2.39 4.75
CA PHE A 30 1.39 -1.36 5.78
C PHE A 30 0.10 -0.55 5.69
N PHE A 31 -0.62 -0.57 4.56
CA PHE A 31 -1.84 0.21 4.35
C PHE A 31 -3.11 -0.65 4.34
N LEU A 32 -3.20 -1.71 3.52
CA LEU A 32 -4.41 -2.52 3.43
C LEU A 32 -4.58 -3.42 4.65
N TRP A 33 -3.48 -3.96 5.17
CA TRP A 33 -3.49 -5.03 6.17
C TRP A 33 -3.14 -4.58 7.60
N THR A 34 -2.78 -3.32 7.83
CA THR A 34 -2.47 -2.78 9.16
C THR A 34 -3.71 -2.72 10.09
N SER A 35 -3.56 -2.91 11.39
CA SER A 35 -4.68 -2.95 12.36
C SER A 35 -5.40 -1.61 12.62
N LYS A 36 -5.12 -0.58 11.82
CA LYS A 36 -5.72 0.75 11.99
C LYS A 36 -7.19 0.74 11.56
N PRO A 37 -8.06 1.49 12.27
CA PRO A 37 -9.52 1.47 12.07
C PRO A 37 -9.97 1.94 10.67
N THR A 38 -9.11 2.61 9.92
CA THR A 38 -9.36 3.16 8.58
C THR A 38 -8.89 2.25 7.44
N ASN A 39 -8.51 0.99 7.70
CA ASN A 39 -8.00 0.10 6.66
C ASN A 39 -9.10 -0.73 5.95
N ILE A 40 -8.78 -1.13 4.72
CA ILE A 40 -9.67 -1.89 3.84
C ILE A 40 -10.05 -3.26 4.44
N LYS A 41 -9.15 -3.92 5.17
CA LYS A 41 -9.47 -5.18 5.87
C LYS A 41 -10.66 -5.00 6.82
N THR A 42 -10.62 -3.99 7.69
CA THR A 42 -11.68 -3.79 8.69
C THR A 42 -13.02 -3.47 8.02
N GLN A 43 -13.01 -2.76 6.88
CA GLN A 43 -14.22 -2.47 6.11
C GLN A 43 -14.79 -3.73 5.44
N VAL A 44 -13.95 -4.54 4.80
CA VAL A 44 -14.37 -5.80 4.15
C VAL A 44 -14.92 -6.79 5.18
N TYR A 45 -14.29 -6.89 6.35
CA TYR A 45 -14.68 -7.84 7.41
C TYR A 45 -15.57 -7.23 8.50
N SER A 46 -16.15 -6.05 8.26
CA SER A 46 -16.99 -5.33 9.24
C SER A 46 -18.25 -6.10 9.67
N ALA A 47 -18.75 -6.99 8.81
CA ALA A 47 -19.90 -7.85 9.10
C ALA A 47 -19.67 -9.28 8.59
N PRO A 48 -20.23 -10.31 9.26
CA PRO A 48 -20.17 -11.70 8.81
C PRO A 48 -20.72 -11.86 7.40
N MET A 49 -20.09 -12.73 6.62
CA MET A 49 -20.49 -13.07 5.26
C MET A 49 -20.48 -14.60 5.12
N ASN A 50 -21.47 -15.15 4.41
CA ASN A 50 -21.62 -16.60 4.26
C ASN A 50 -21.31 -17.07 2.83
N LYS A 51 -21.10 -16.14 1.90
CA LYS A 51 -20.89 -16.44 0.49
C LYS A 51 -19.65 -15.75 -0.06
N LEU A 52 -19.00 -16.42 -1.02
CA LEU A 52 -17.84 -15.88 -1.71
C LEU A 52 -18.18 -14.66 -2.59
N CYS A 53 -19.39 -14.60 -3.16
CA CYS A 53 -19.84 -13.45 -3.95
C CYS A 53 -19.92 -12.18 -3.10
N GLU A 54 -20.49 -12.27 -1.90
CA GLU A 54 -20.58 -11.15 -0.95
C GLU A 54 -19.19 -10.60 -0.60
N LEU A 55 -18.21 -11.49 -0.41
CA LEU A 55 -16.82 -11.09 -0.15
C LEU A 55 -16.23 -10.33 -1.35
N ARG A 56 -16.42 -10.83 -2.58
CA ARG A 56 -15.92 -10.17 -3.80
C ARG A 56 -16.56 -8.80 -3.97
N ASP A 57 -17.88 -8.73 -3.90
CA ASP A 57 -18.63 -7.47 -4.06
C ASP A 57 -18.18 -6.45 -3.02
N ARG A 58 -17.96 -6.87 -1.76
CA ARG A 58 -17.51 -5.95 -0.72
C ARG A 58 -16.08 -5.47 -0.95
N ILE A 59 -15.17 -6.34 -1.40
CA ILE A 59 -13.81 -5.91 -1.77
C ILE A 59 -13.89 -4.86 -2.88
N GLU A 60 -14.61 -5.13 -3.97
CA GLU A 60 -14.73 -4.22 -5.11
C GLU A 60 -15.36 -2.87 -4.69
N ASN A 61 -16.48 -2.90 -3.97
CA ASN A 61 -17.14 -1.71 -3.46
C ASN A 61 -16.22 -0.89 -2.54
N THR A 62 -15.44 -1.55 -1.68
CA THR A 62 -14.52 -0.87 -0.77
C THR A 62 -13.43 -0.12 -1.54
N PHE A 63 -12.86 -0.76 -2.57
CA PHE A 63 -11.85 -0.11 -3.42
C PHE A 63 -12.44 1.00 -4.30
N GLN A 64 -13.68 0.84 -4.79
CA GLN A 64 -14.36 1.89 -5.56
C GLN A 64 -14.69 3.14 -4.72
N GLN A 65 -15.00 2.95 -3.44
CA GLN A 65 -15.27 4.05 -2.51
C GLN A 65 -14.00 4.71 -1.97
N MET A 66 -12.82 4.12 -2.22
CA MET A 66 -11.56 4.65 -1.73
C MET A 66 -11.21 5.96 -2.44
N PRO A 67 -11.05 7.09 -1.71
CA PRO A 67 -10.70 8.36 -2.33
C PRO A 67 -9.29 8.31 -2.92
N GLN A 68 -9.08 8.95 -4.08
CA GLN A 68 -7.75 9.08 -4.68
C GLN A 68 -6.72 9.70 -3.73
N ALA A 69 -7.13 10.70 -2.93
CA ALA A 69 -6.29 11.32 -1.92
C ALA A 69 -5.74 10.34 -0.87
N MET A 70 -6.42 9.21 -0.65
CA MET A 70 -5.93 8.16 0.23
C MET A 70 -4.79 7.38 -0.43
N VAL A 71 -4.91 7.06 -1.72
CA VAL A 71 -3.85 6.45 -2.53
C VAL A 71 -2.62 7.35 -2.56
N ASP A 72 -2.81 8.65 -2.80
CA ASP A 72 -1.72 9.62 -2.85
C ASP A 72 -0.92 9.65 -1.53
N ARG A 73 -1.63 9.64 -0.39
CA ARG A 73 -1.00 9.54 0.95
C ARG A 73 -0.22 8.24 1.15
N VAL A 74 -0.66 7.14 0.55
CA VAL A 74 0.05 5.86 0.62
C VAL A 74 1.35 5.92 -0.17
N ILE A 75 1.34 6.54 -1.34
CA ILE A 75 2.52 6.78 -2.16
C ILE A 75 3.50 7.73 -1.44
N ASP A 76 3.02 8.82 -0.85
CA ASP A 76 3.85 9.73 -0.04
C ASP A 76 4.45 9.02 1.18
N SER A 77 3.66 8.18 1.85
CA SER A 77 4.12 7.36 2.97
C SER A 77 5.21 6.38 2.53
N TYR A 78 5.08 5.78 1.35
CA TYR A 78 6.09 4.88 0.78
C TYR A 78 7.43 5.61 0.57
N ASP A 79 7.44 6.80 -0.06
CA ASP A 79 8.66 7.59 -0.26
C ASP A 79 9.31 7.95 1.09
N ARG A 80 8.51 8.37 2.08
CA ARG A 80 9.01 8.67 3.42
C ARG A 80 9.61 7.44 4.12
N ARG A 81 8.99 6.27 3.96
CA ARG A 81 9.47 5.00 4.54
C ARG A 81 10.78 4.56 3.90
N LEU A 82 10.93 4.71 2.58
CA LEU A 82 12.19 4.45 1.88
C LEU A 82 13.33 5.30 2.44
N ARG A 83 13.13 6.62 2.56
CA ARG A 83 14.14 7.53 3.14
C ARG A 83 14.48 7.18 4.58
N LYS A 84 13.50 6.72 5.37
CA LYS A 84 13.74 6.31 6.75
C LYS A 84 14.50 4.98 6.82
N CYS A 85 14.18 4.01 5.97
CA CYS A 85 14.91 2.76 5.84
C CYS A 85 16.39 3.00 5.48
N GLU A 86 16.66 3.91 4.54
CA GLU A 86 18.01 4.34 4.18
C GLU A 86 18.76 4.94 5.38
N LYS A 87 18.13 5.89 6.10
CA LYS A 87 18.72 6.48 7.33
C LYS A 87 19.01 5.46 8.43
N LEU A 88 18.27 4.36 8.44
CA LEU A 88 18.44 3.25 9.39
C LEU A 88 19.35 2.15 8.83
N ASN A 89 20.05 2.38 7.72
CA ASN A 89 20.91 1.40 7.04
C ASN A 89 20.19 0.06 6.78
N GLY A 90 18.93 0.10 6.36
CA GLY A 90 18.11 -1.11 6.15
C GLY A 90 17.40 -1.63 7.39
N GLY A 91 17.45 -0.92 8.52
CA GLY A 91 16.71 -1.26 9.73
C GLY A 91 15.19 -1.06 9.61
N HIS A 92 14.45 -1.60 10.58
CA HIS A 92 12.99 -1.52 10.62
C HIS A 92 12.49 -0.08 10.76
N VAL A 93 11.49 0.27 9.94
CA VAL A 93 10.99 1.64 9.83
C VAL A 93 9.99 1.94 10.94
N GLU A 94 9.21 0.93 11.36
CA GLU A 94 8.30 1.03 12.50
C GLU A 94 8.93 0.41 13.75
N ALA A 95 8.78 1.08 14.89
CA ALA A 95 9.04 0.48 16.20
C ALA A 95 7.73 -0.17 16.65
N TYR A 96 7.79 -1.46 17.00
CA TYR A 96 6.65 -2.23 17.52
C TYR A 96 6.38 -1.88 18.98
#